data_AF-A0A017T5S6-F1
#
_entry.id   AF-A0A017T5S6-F1
#
_cell.length_a   1.000
_cell.length_b   1.000
_cell.length_c   1.000
_cell.angle_alpha   90.00
_cell.angle_beta   90.00
_cell.angle_gamma   90.00
#
_symmetry.space_group_name_H-M   'P 1'
#
loop_
_entity.id
_entity.type
_entity.pdbx_description
1 polymer ?
#
loop_
_entity_poly.entity_id
_entity_poly.type
_entity_poly.pdbx_seq_one_letter_code
_entity_poly.pdbx_strand_id
1 'polypeptide(L)'
;MFLVTREQRQKTGDPAFVDRVMTHFRRYHAEAVAILPDDVLRRRVTHGIERGRTYGLTWEYSLTVFLAHMMRIHPEFDRHPAIQRELHDPARGEPDERIDALATHVSEQAWDEAAQQGDPEAYWSAIGAPTPRQGAPR
;
A
#
# COMPACT_ATOMS: atom_id res chain seq x y z
N MET A 1 -8.07 -32.30 -4.82
CA MET A 1 -7.93 -31.01 -5.53
C MET A 1 -8.80 -30.00 -4.80
N PHE A 2 -8.23 -29.23 -3.88
CA PHE A 2 -9.00 -28.24 -3.11
C PHE A 2 -9.24 -27.01 -3.99
N LEU A 3 -10.48 -26.86 -4.47
CA LEU A 3 -10.95 -25.67 -5.17
C LEU A 3 -11.14 -24.56 -4.14
N VAL A 4 -10.07 -23.84 -3.84
CA VAL A 4 -10.19 -22.56 -3.13
C VAL A 4 -10.85 -21.58 -4.10
N THR A 5 -12.09 -21.20 -3.82
CA THR A 5 -12.85 -20.26 -4.66
C THR A 5 -12.24 -18.86 -4.60
N ARG A 6 -12.40 -18.10 -5.69
CA ARG A 6 -11.91 -16.70 -5.83
C ARG A 6 -12.37 -15.80 -4.67
N GLU A 7 -13.55 -16.11 -4.11
CA GLU A 7 -14.15 -15.43 -2.96
C GLU A 7 -13.41 -15.71 -1.63
N GLN A 8 -12.80 -16.88 -1.47
CA GLN A 8 -11.99 -17.21 -0.28
C GLN A 8 -10.63 -16.48 -0.28
N ARG A 9 -10.15 -15.99 -1.43
CA ARG A 9 -9.01 -15.05 -1.49
C ARG A 9 -9.42 -13.62 -1.14
N GLN A 10 -10.69 -13.26 -1.36
CA GLN A 10 -11.22 -11.91 -1.16
C GLN A 10 -11.58 -11.60 0.30
N LYS A 11 -11.84 -12.62 1.12
CA LYS A 11 -12.27 -12.48 2.52
C LYS A 11 -11.15 -12.68 3.54
N THR A 12 -10.05 -11.96 3.38
CA THR A 12 -9.25 -11.65 4.56
C THR A 12 -8.41 -10.38 4.37
N GLY A 13 -8.61 -9.39 5.23
CA GLY A 13 -7.46 -8.71 5.81
C GLY A 13 -6.74 -9.71 6.72
N ASP A 14 -6.12 -10.76 6.15
CA ASP A 14 -5.56 -11.86 6.94
C ASP A 14 -4.36 -11.32 7.68
N PRO A 15 -4.28 -11.48 9.01
CA PRO A 15 -3.00 -11.41 9.70
C PRO A 15 -1.90 -12.14 8.92
N ALA A 16 -2.21 -13.30 8.31
CA ALA A 16 -1.27 -14.04 7.49
C ALA A 16 -0.82 -13.32 6.20
N PHE A 17 -1.67 -12.50 5.57
CA PHE A 17 -1.31 -11.72 4.39
C PHE A 17 -0.41 -10.55 4.80
N VAL A 18 -0.78 -9.84 5.87
CA VAL A 18 0.07 -8.78 6.45
C VAL A 18 1.45 -9.33 6.79
N ASP A 19 1.52 -10.51 7.40
CA ASP A 19 2.79 -11.18 7.74
C ASP A 19 3.61 -11.54 6.49
N ARG A 20 2.97 -12.01 5.42
CA ARG A 20 3.63 -12.28 4.14
C ARG A 20 4.19 -11.00 3.52
N VAL A 21 3.42 -9.93 3.52
CA VAL A 21 3.86 -8.62 2.98
C VAL A 21 5.00 -8.07 3.82
N MET A 22 4.91 -8.09 5.15
CA MET A 22 6.01 -7.70 6.04
C MET A 22 7.28 -8.49 5.73
N THR A 23 7.16 -9.81 5.60
CA THR A 23 8.28 -10.70 5.23
C THR A 23 8.86 -10.33 3.87
N HIS A 24 8.01 -10.07 2.86
CA HIS A 24 8.43 -9.66 1.53
C HIS A 24 9.22 -8.34 1.57
N PHE A 25 8.71 -7.32 2.28
CA PHE A 25 9.37 -6.03 2.41
C PHE A 25 10.71 -6.13 3.14
N ARG A 26 10.79 -6.93 4.22
CA ARG A 26 12.07 -7.19 4.91
C ARG A 26 13.10 -7.84 3.99
N ARG A 27 12.67 -8.66 3.03
CA ARG A 27 13.55 -9.39 2.12
C ARG A 27 13.98 -8.57 0.90
N TYR A 28 13.06 -7.80 0.30
CA TYR A 28 13.27 -7.17 -1.01
C TYR A 28 13.28 -5.63 -0.98
N HIS A 29 12.88 -5.02 0.13
CA HIS A 29 12.81 -3.57 0.31
C HIS A 29 13.42 -3.15 1.65
N ALA A 30 14.48 -3.86 2.07
CA ALA A 30 15.09 -3.70 3.39
C ALA A 30 15.52 -2.24 3.64
N GLU A 31 15.98 -1.52 2.63
CA GLU A 31 16.36 -0.11 2.72
C GLU A 31 15.21 0.79 3.21
N ALA A 32 13.96 0.48 2.87
CA ALA A 32 12.79 1.26 3.25
C ALA A 32 12.22 0.87 4.62
N VAL A 33 12.53 -0.33 5.12
CA VAL A 33 11.85 -0.89 6.32
C VAL A 33 12.78 -1.38 7.42
N ALA A 34 14.09 -1.53 7.20
CA ALA A 34 15.01 -2.19 8.12
C ALA A 34 14.98 -1.58 9.53
N ILE A 35 14.92 -0.24 9.62
CA ILE A 35 14.93 0.49 10.90
C ILE A 35 13.59 0.46 11.64
N LEU A 36 12.51 0.02 10.99
CA LEU A 36 11.18 0.06 11.58
C LEU A 36 11.01 -1.11 12.55
N PRO A 37 10.48 -0.88 13.77
CA PRO A 37 9.96 -1.95 14.61
C PRO A 37 8.82 -2.71 13.93
N ASP A 38 8.65 -3.99 14.24
CA ASP A 38 7.66 -4.84 13.58
C ASP A 38 6.21 -4.35 13.77
N ASP A 39 5.88 -3.77 14.93
CA ASP A 39 4.56 -3.21 15.19
C ASP A 39 4.28 -1.96 14.34
N VAL A 40 5.29 -1.11 14.16
CA VAL A 40 5.22 0.07 13.29
C VAL A 40 5.08 -0.36 11.83
N LEU A 41 5.90 -1.32 11.39
CA LEU A 41 5.82 -1.86 10.03
C LEU A 41 4.45 -2.50 9.77
N ARG A 42 3.93 -3.28 10.72
CA ARG A 42 2.59 -3.87 10.64
C ARG A 42 1.51 -2.81 10.46
N ARG A 43 1.56 -1.71 11.24
CA ARG A 43 0.61 -0.60 11.10
C ARG A 43 0.67 0.03 9.71
N ARG A 44 1.88 0.33 9.21
CA ARG A 44 2.06 0.92 7.86
C ARG A 44 1.59 -0.02 6.75
N VAL A 45 1.92 -1.31 6.82
CA VAL A 45 1.48 -2.33 5.87
C VAL A 45 -0.05 -2.43 5.86
N THR A 46 -0.66 -2.51 7.05
CA THR A 46 -2.13 -2.61 7.19
C THR A 46 -2.80 -1.37 6.58
N HIS A 47 -2.31 -0.18 6.92
CA HIS A 47 -2.79 1.08 6.38
C HIS A 47 -2.68 1.15 4.84
N GLY A 48 -1.54 0.76 4.27
CA GLY A 48 -1.39 0.77 2.81
C GLY A 48 -2.27 -0.26 2.09
N ILE A 49 -2.51 -1.42 2.70
CA ILE A 49 -3.48 -2.41 2.18
C ILE A 49 -4.90 -1.84 2.21
N GLU A 50 -5.30 -1.22 3.31
CA GLU A 50 -6.62 -0.59 3.45
C GLU A 50 -6.80 0.55 2.44
N ARG A 51 -5.76 1.36 2.23
CA ARG A 51 -5.76 2.42 1.21
C ARG A 51 -5.85 1.85 -0.20
N GLY A 52 -5.07 0.83 -0.55
CA GLY A 52 -5.16 0.19 -1.86
C GLY A 52 -6.55 -0.38 -2.16
N ARG A 53 -7.24 -0.90 -1.14
CA ARG A 53 -8.61 -1.40 -1.27
C ARG A 53 -9.64 -0.33 -1.62
N THR A 54 -9.38 0.95 -1.32
CA THR A 54 -10.31 2.04 -1.72
C THR A 54 -10.34 2.24 -3.23
N TYR A 55 -9.29 1.80 -3.94
CA TYR A 55 -9.23 1.75 -5.40
C TYR A 55 -9.84 0.47 -5.98
N GLY A 56 -10.37 -0.43 -5.15
CA GLY A 56 -10.95 -1.70 -5.57
C GLY A 56 -9.92 -2.82 -5.77
N LEU A 57 -8.66 -2.63 -5.35
CA LEU A 57 -7.62 -3.66 -5.43
C LEU A 57 -7.96 -4.83 -4.49
N THR A 58 -7.93 -6.05 -5.02
CA THR A 58 -8.24 -7.27 -4.29
C THR A 58 -7.13 -8.30 -4.31
N TRP A 59 -6.20 -8.22 -5.26
CA TRP A 59 -5.12 -9.18 -5.38
C TRP A 59 -3.96 -8.81 -4.46
N GLU A 60 -3.40 -9.83 -3.79
CA GLU A 60 -2.23 -9.67 -2.92
C GLU A 60 -1.07 -8.99 -3.65
N TYR A 61 -0.87 -9.35 -4.93
CA TYR A 61 0.11 -8.73 -5.80
C TYR A 61 -0.14 -7.22 -5.96
N SER A 62 -1.32 -6.83 -6.44
CA SER A 62 -1.66 -5.43 -6.72
C SER A 62 -1.61 -4.57 -5.46
N LEU A 63 -2.06 -5.09 -4.32
CA LEU A 63 -1.94 -4.43 -3.02
C LEU A 63 -0.48 -4.28 -2.56
N THR A 64 0.36 -5.30 -2.79
CA THR A 64 1.79 -5.24 -2.46
C THR A 64 2.51 -4.22 -3.33
N VAL A 65 2.20 -4.16 -4.64
CA VAL A 65 2.74 -3.17 -5.57
C VAL A 65 2.30 -1.76 -5.16
N PHE A 66 1.02 -1.54 -4.86
CA PHE A 66 0.52 -0.26 -4.38
C PHE A 66 1.26 0.20 -3.11
N LEU A 67 1.39 -0.68 -2.11
CA LEU A 67 2.15 -0.39 -0.90
C LEU A 67 3.63 -0.12 -1.19
N ALA A 68 4.24 -0.82 -2.15
CA ALA A 68 5.63 -0.57 -2.53
C ALA A 68 5.82 0.84 -3.08
N HIS A 69 4.87 1.34 -3.89
CA HIS A 69 4.87 2.74 -4.34
C HIS A 69 4.71 3.71 -3.17
N MET A 70 3.80 3.45 -2.23
CA MET A 70 3.65 4.27 -1.01
C MET A 70 4.96 4.38 -0.22
N MET A 71 5.68 3.27 -0.07
CA MET A 71 6.86 3.18 0.78
C MET A 71 8.13 3.71 0.09
N ARG A 72 8.24 3.56 -1.23
CA ARG A 72 9.45 3.88 -2.00
C ARG A 72 9.40 5.25 -2.68
N ILE A 73 8.22 5.66 -3.14
CA ILE A 73 8.04 6.91 -3.88
C ILE A 73 7.52 7.96 -2.92
N HIS A 74 6.27 7.82 -2.50
CA HIS A 74 5.63 8.74 -1.56
C HIS A 74 4.36 8.10 -0.99
N PRO A 75 4.07 8.20 0.32
CA PRO A 75 2.85 7.64 0.92
C PRO A 75 1.56 8.12 0.28
N GLU A 76 1.60 9.29 -0.35
CA GLU A 76 0.47 9.93 -1.01
C GLU A 76 0.65 10.02 -2.52
N PHE A 77 1.52 9.20 -3.13
CA PHE A 77 1.74 9.19 -4.59
C PHE A 77 0.42 9.09 -5.38
N ASP A 78 -0.54 8.35 -4.84
CA ASP A 78 -1.87 8.12 -5.37
C ASP A 78 -2.77 9.36 -5.33
N ARG A 79 -2.30 10.50 -4.80
CA ARG A 79 -2.97 11.80 -4.88
C ARG A 79 -2.53 12.62 -6.09
N HIS A 80 -1.44 12.22 -6.77
CA HIS A 80 -1.00 12.88 -7.98
C HIS A 80 -2.06 12.73 -9.10
N PRO A 81 -2.48 13.81 -9.79
CA PRO A 81 -3.59 13.76 -10.75
C PRO A 81 -3.41 12.73 -11.87
N ALA A 82 -2.19 12.59 -12.40
CA ALA A 82 -1.91 11.61 -13.46
C ALA A 82 -2.07 10.16 -12.96
N ILE A 83 -1.69 9.90 -11.71
CA ILE A 83 -1.74 8.56 -11.10
C ILE A 83 -3.19 8.22 -10.74
N GLN A 84 -3.93 9.18 -10.17
CA GLN A 84 -5.36 9.03 -9.91
C GLN A 84 -6.15 8.70 -11.17
N ARG A 85 -5.83 9.39 -12.28
CA ARG A 85 -6.51 9.15 -13.55
C ARG A 85 -6.38 7.69 -13.95
N GLU A 86 -5.18 7.13 -13.96
CA GLU A 86 -4.97 5.74 -14.39
C GLU A 86 -5.58 4.72 -13.40
N LEU A 87 -5.53 4.98 -12.08
CA LEU A 87 -6.17 4.11 -11.07
C LEU A 87 -7.71 4.05 -11.20
N HIS A 88 -8.32 5.11 -11.73
CA HIS A 88 -9.78 5.17 -11.91
C HIS A 88 -10.25 4.94 -13.35
N ASP A 89 -9.33 4.86 -14.33
CA ASP A 89 -9.70 4.74 -15.74
C ASP A 89 -10.22 3.32 -16.06
N PRO A 90 -11.52 3.14 -16.35
CA PRO A 90 -12.06 1.83 -16.69
C PRO A 90 -11.51 1.29 -18.03
N ALA A 91 -10.96 2.14 -18.90
CA ALA A 91 -10.30 1.70 -20.13
C ALA A 91 -8.99 0.93 -19.86
N ARG A 92 -8.47 0.96 -18.62
CA ARG A 92 -7.29 0.22 -18.17
C ARG A 92 -7.61 -1.17 -17.60
N GLY A 93 -8.87 -1.60 -17.66
CA GLY A 93 -9.31 -2.93 -17.21
C GLY A 93 -9.84 -2.96 -15.78
N GLU A 94 -9.77 -4.13 -15.18
CA GLU A 94 -10.21 -4.36 -13.79
C GLU A 94 -9.27 -3.65 -12.80
N PRO A 95 -9.74 -3.27 -11.59
CA PRO A 95 -8.94 -2.50 -10.64
C PRO A 95 -7.52 -3.03 -10.42
N ASP A 96 -7.38 -4.35 -10.27
CA ASP A 96 -6.09 -5.01 -10.03
C ASP A 96 -5.12 -4.92 -11.23
N GLU A 97 -5.60 -4.69 -12.45
CA GLU A 97 -4.80 -4.51 -13.67
C GLU A 97 -4.33 -3.06 -13.84
N ARG A 98 -5.07 -2.09 -13.27
CA ARG A 98 -4.75 -0.66 -13.37
C ARG A 98 -3.47 -0.29 -12.62
N ILE A 99 -3.09 -1.08 -11.62
CA ILE A 99 -1.82 -0.86 -10.91
C ILE A 99 -0.61 -1.05 -11.83
N ASP A 100 -0.68 -2.03 -12.74
CA ASP A 100 0.39 -2.34 -13.68
C ASP A 100 0.45 -1.29 -14.80
N ALA A 101 -0.71 -0.75 -15.17
CA ALA A 101 -0.82 0.34 -16.13
C ALA A 101 -0.09 1.62 -15.68
N LEU A 102 0.12 1.82 -14.37
CA LEU A 102 0.85 3.00 -13.89
C LEU A 102 2.28 3.05 -14.44
N ALA A 103 2.95 1.91 -14.55
CA ALA A 103 4.33 1.85 -15.02
C ALA A 103 4.48 2.22 -16.51
N THR A 104 3.43 2.07 -17.31
CA THR A 104 3.45 2.32 -18.75
C THR A 104 2.78 3.64 -19.15
N HIS A 105 1.81 4.13 -18.35
CA HIS A 105 0.97 5.28 -18.71
C HIS A 105 1.23 6.55 -17.89
N VAL A 106 1.93 6.44 -16.76
CA VAL A 106 2.36 7.61 -15.97
C VAL A 106 3.77 7.99 -16.41
N SER A 107 3.98 9.26 -16.78
CA SER A 107 5.29 9.76 -17.18
C SER A 107 6.28 9.79 -16.00
N GLU A 108 7.57 9.69 -16.30
CA GLU A 108 8.63 9.85 -15.29
C GLU A 108 8.51 11.18 -14.54
N GLN A 109 8.21 12.26 -15.25
CA GLN A 109 7.98 13.57 -14.63
C GLN A 109 6.83 13.53 -13.59
N ALA A 110 5.72 12.85 -13.90
CA ALA A 110 4.61 12.74 -12.95
C ALA A 110 4.98 11.90 -11.72
N TRP A 111 5.87 10.92 -11.87
CA TRP A 111 6.43 10.17 -10.75
C TRP A 111 7.37 11.03 -9.89
N ASP A 112 8.22 11.84 -10.52
CA ASP A 112 9.09 12.78 -9.82
C ASP A 112 8.29 13.84 -9.05
N GLU A 113 7.23 14.38 -9.68
CA GLU A 113 6.29 15.30 -9.04
C GLU A 113 5.57 14.64 -7.87
N ALA A 114 5.15 13.38 -8.00
CA ALA A 114 4.55 12.61 -6.92
C ALA A 114 5.50 12.35 -5.75
N ALA A 115 6.80 12.14 -6.02
CA ALA A 115 7.83 11.93 -5.00
C ALA A 115 8.12 13.18 -4.15
N GLN A 116 7.85 14.37 -4.68
CA GLN A 116 8.14 15.66 -4.04
C GLN A 116 6.93 16.25 -3.27
N GLN A 117 5.84 15.50 -3.15
CA GLN A 117 4.61 15.99 -2.52
C GLN A 117 4.72 15.96 -1.00
N GLY A 118 4.32 17.02 -0.31
CA GLY A 118 4.11 16.98 1.15
C GLY A 118 5.35 16.58 1.97
N ASP A 119 5.10 15.96 3.13
CA ASP A 119 6.13 15.46 4.03
C ASP A 119 5.92 13.95 4.30
N PRO A 120 6.67 13.08 3.60
CA PRO A 120 6.54 11.63 3.77
C PRO A 120 6.86 11.14 5.19
N GLU A 121 7.79 11.79 5.89
CA GLU A 121 8.17 11.40 7.24
C GLU A 121 7.06 11.72 8.24
N ALA A 122 6.49 12.93 8.14
CA ALA A 122 5.34 13.32 8.95
C ALA A 122 4.14 12.39 8.74
N TYR A 123 3.82 12.04 7.49
CA TYR A 123 2.76 11.10 7.17
C TYR A 123 2.97 9.75 7.85
N TRP A 124 4.15 9.16 7.67
CA TRP A 124 4.44 7.83 8.17
C TRP A 124 4.63 7.77 9.69
N SER A 125 5.04 8.89 10.30
CA SER A 125 5.08 9.07 11.75
C SER A 125 3.67 9.04 12.35
N ALA A 126 2.70 9.73 11.72
CA ALA A 126 1.30 9.73 12.17
C ALA A 126 0.67 8.32 12.18
N ILE A 127 0.98 7.48 11.18
CA ILE A 127 0.51 6.09 11.11
C ILE A 127 1.28 5.16 12.08
N GLY A 128 2.57 5.44 12.30
CA GLY A 128 3.44 4.65 13.17
C GLY A 128 3.24 4.92 14.67
N ALA A 129 2.71 6.09 15.01
CA ALA A 129 2.49 6.53 16.39
C ALA A 129 1.64 5.50 17.17
N PRO A 130 2.03 5.15 18.40
CA PRO A 130 1.20 4.30 19.24
C PRO A 130 -0.14 5.00 19.48
N THR A 131 -1.25 4.31 19.22
CA THR A 131 -2.58 4.82 19.57
C THR A 131 -2.56 5.17 21.07
N PRO A 132 -2.90 6.41 21.47
CA PRO A 132 -2.95 6.73 22.89
C PRO A 132 -3.91 5.76 23.58
N ARG A 133 -3.40 5.01 24.57
CA ARG A 133 -4.21 4.11 25.39
C ARG A 133 -5.32 4.94 26.02
N GLN A 134 -6.54 4.84 25.48
CA GLN A 134 -7.70 5.45 26.10
C GLN A 134 -7.94 4.77 27.46
N GLY A 135 -7.74 5.53 28.54
CA GLY A 135 -8.33 5.34 29.86
C GLY A 135 -8.09 3.99 30.54
N ALA A 136 -7.02 3.89 31.35
CA ALA A 136 -7.10 3.07 32.55
C ALA A 136 -7.88 3.88 33.60
N PRO A 137 -9.03 3.40 34.11
CA PRO A 137 -9.70 4.06 35.23
C PRO A 137 -8.80 4.00 36.46
N ARG A 138 -8.64 5.14 37.13
CA ARG A 138 -8.05 5.25 38.47
C ARG A 138 -9.01 4.72 39.52
#